data_AF-A0A933LI05-F1
#
_entry.id   AF-A0A933LI05-F1
#
_cell.length_a   1.000
_cell.length_b   1.000
_cell.length_c   1.000
_cell.angle_alpha   90.00
_cell.angle_beta   90.00
_cell.angle_gamma   90.00
#
_symmetry.space_group_name_H-M   'P 1'
#
loop_
_entity.id
_entity.type
_entity.pdbx_description
1 polymer ?
#
loop_
_entity_poly.entity_id
_entity_poly.type
_entity_poly.pdbx_seq_one_letter_code
_entity_poly.pdbx_strand_id
1 'polypeptide(L)'
;MPVTSSPTDAGYWAVAALLAGVAAAFVTYRAWVTDDAFITFRHILNVHAGNGPVFNPGFRVQGYTHPLWFLLLLAGSYVMPTYAAAVACGLALTVVAVAALAWFLRAYPGRSVWLLAAFLALFSSRTFVEYQTSGLETSLTALLVILLFGWVASRELADRPVPVVGVAWLCAMLVLNRPDYVIFCGPVAAGLT
;
A
#
# COMPACT_ATOMS: atom_id res chain seq x y z
N MET A 1 -11.50 10.49 28.58
CA MET A 1 -10.31 10.65 29.44
C MET A 1 -9.07 10.57 28.55
N PRO A 2 -8.11 11.50 28.64
CA PRO A 2 -6.89 11.41 27.84
C PRO A 2 -6.05 10.27 28.38
N VAL A 3 -5.80 9.26 27.55
CA VAL A 3 -4.91 8.14 27.87
C VAL A 3 -3.49 8.69 27.92
N THR A 4 -2.96 8.88 29.12
CA THR A 4 -1.53 9.15 29.30
C THR A 4 -0.75 7.92 28.85
N SER A 5 0.05 8.05 27.78
CA SER A 5 0.85 6.97 27.23
C SER A 5 1.77 6.39 28.30
N SER A 6 1.66 5.09 28.56
CA SER A 6 2.57 4.40 29.48
C SER A 6 3.99 4.35 28.87
N PRO A 7 5.06 4.21 29.65
CA PRO A 7 6.43 4.10 29.14
C PRO A 7 6.61 3.00 28.08
N THR A 8 5.79 1.94 28.14
CA THR A 8 5.77 0.83 27.18
C THR A 8 5.11 1.20 25.85
N ASP A 9 4.28 2.25 25.80
CA ASP A 9 3.73 2.81 24.57
C ASP A 9 4.78 3.64 23.82
N ALA A 10 5.59 4.42 24.55
CA ALA A 10 6.68 5.18 23.95
C ALA A 10 7.73 4.27 23.29
N GLY A 11 8.13 3.19 23.98
CA GLY A 11 9.05 2.19 23.43
C GLY A 11 8.51 1.50 22.18
N TYR A 12 7.21 1.19 22.15
CA TYR A 12 6.58 0.58 20.98
C TYR A 12 6.62 1.49 19.75
N TRP A 13 6.23 2.76 19.91
CA TRP A 13 6.25 3.72 18.80
C TRP A 13 7.67 4.05 18.34
N ALA A 14 8.65 4.05 19.24
CA ALA A 14 10.06 4.17 18.85
C ALA A 14 10.53 2.99 17.98
N VAL A 15 10.15 1.76 18.34
CA VAL A 15 10.42 0.57 17.50
C VAL A 15 9.71 0.68 16.15
N ALA A 16 8.44 1.07 16.13
CA ALA A 16 7.69 1.25 14.89
C ALA A 16 8.32 2.31 13.97
N ALA A 17 8.73 3.45 14.52
CA ALA A 17 9.42 4.51 13.79
C ALA A 17 10.78 4.05 13.26
N LEU A 18 11.56 3.31 14.07
CA LEU A 18 12.82 2.71 13.64
C LEU A 18 12.61 1.74 12.49
N LEU A 19 11.65 0.82 12.59
CA LEU A 19 11.34 -0.14 11.53
C LEU A 19 10.87 0.55 10.24
N ALA A 20 10.05 1.59 10.36
CA ALA A 20 9.65 2.40 9.21
C ALA A 20 10.85 3.10 8.55
N GLY A 21 11.78 3.63 9.34
CA GLY A 21 13.03 4.21 8.84
C GLY A 21 13.94 3.18 8.16
N VAL A 22 14.06 1.98 8.73
CA VAL A 22 14.81 0.87 8.13
C VAL A 22 14.17 0.40 6.82
N ALA A 23 12.84 0.26 6.78
CA ALA A 23 12.11 -0.02 5.54
C ALA A 23 12.40 1.02 4.47
N ALA A 24 12.29 2.30 4.81
CA ALA A 24 12.55 3.40 3.89
C ALA A 24 13.99 3.35 3.36
N ALA A 25 14.98 3.15 4.24
CA ALA A 25 16.38 3.06 3.85
C ALA A 25 16.63 1.85 2.92
N PHE A 26 16.05 0.68 3.24
CA PHE A 26 16.29 -0.55 2.48
C PHE A 26 15.62 -0.52 1.10
N VAL A 27 14.38 -0.03 1.04
CA VAL A 27 13.66 0.19 -0.22
C VAL A 27 14.38 1.23 -1.08
N THR A 28 14.85 2.33 -0.49
CA THR A 28 15.61 3.36 -1.22
C THR A 28 16.94 2.80 -1.76
N TYR A 29 17.66 2.01 -0.96
CA TYR A 29 18.91 1.37 -1.38
C TYR A 29 18.71 0.40 -2.56
N ARG A 30 17.53 -0.22 -2.65
CA ARG A 30 17.13 -1.14 -3.72
C ARG A 30 16.21 -0.50 -4.75
N ALA A 31 16.13 0.84 -4.77
CA ALA A 31 15.18 1.52 -5.63
C ALA A 31 15.53 1.31 -7.11
N TRP A 32 14.52 0.89 -7.86
CA TRP A 32 14.59 0.69 -9.30
C TRP A 32 13.19 0.88 -9.85
N VAL A 33 13.09 1.13 -11.16
CA VAL A 33 11.81 1.15 -11.87
C VAL A 33 11.88 0.12 -12.98
N THR A 34 10.84 -0.69 -13.09
CA THR A 34 10.74 -1.74 -14.10
C THR A 34 10.37 -1.16 -15.45
N ASP A 35 10.78 -1.86 -16.50
CA ASP A 35 10.36 -1.61 -17.88
C ASP A 35 8.84 -1.62 -18.06
N ASP A 36 8.12 -2.55 -17.42
CA ASP A 36 6.65 -2.60 -17.45
C ASP A 36 5.98 -1.30 -16.98
N ALA A 37 6.58 -0.56 -16.04
CA ALA A 37 6.03 0.70 -15.55
C ALA A 37 5.96 1.78 -16.66
N PHE A 38 6.81 1.68 -17.69
CA PHE A 38 6.81 2.62 -18.81
C PHE A 38 5.55 2.53 -19.67
N ILE A 39 4.83 1.41 -19.63
CA ILE A 39 3.50 1.31 -20.26
C ILE A 39 2.59 2.37 -19.62
N THR A 40 2.52 2.39 -18.30
CA THR A 40 1.73 3.35 -17.52
C THR A 40 2.23 4.77 -17.70
N PHE A 41 3.54 4.98 -17.69
CA PHE A 41 4.11 6.32 -17.88
C PHE A 41 3.78 6.89 -19.25
N ARG A 42 3.77 6.07 -20.31
CA ARG A 42 3.35 6.52 -21.64
C ARG A 42 1.89 6.95 -21.66
N HIS A 43 1.00 6.25 -20.96
CA HIS A 43 -0.39 6.68 -20.83
C HIS A 43 -0.47 8.04 -20.12
N ILE A 44 0.29 8.24 -19.05
CA ILE A 44 0.37 9.53 -18.33
C ILE A 44 0.89 10.65 -19.24
N LEU A 45 1.95 10.40 -20.01
CA LEU A 45 2.48 11.36 -20.98
C LEU A 45 1.45 11.73 -22.05
N ASN A 46 0.66 10.77 -22.53
CA ASN A 46 -0.41 11.03 -23.49
C ASN A 46 -1.58 11.81 -22.87
N VAL A 47 -1.89 11.62 -21.58
CA VAL A 47 -2.86 12.46 -20.86
C VAL A 47 -2.37 13.92 -20.84
N HIS A 48 -1.10 14.15 -20.47
CA HIS A 48 -0.52 15.50 -20.46
C HIS A 48 -0.47 16.14 -21.85
N ALA A 49 -0.27 15.33 -22.90
CA ALA A 49 -0.30 15.80 -24.29
C ALA A 49 -1.72 16.03 -24.84
N GLY A 50 -2.78 15.82 -24.04
CA GLY A 50 -4.17 16.01 -24.47
C GLY A 50 -4.77 14.85 -25.28
N ASN A 51 -4.04 13.75 -25.45
CA ASN A 51 -4.50 12.57 -26.19
C ASN A 51 -5.39 11.64 -25.32
N GLY A 52 -5.44 11.88 -24.02
CA GLY A 52 -6.13 11.03 -23.04
C GLY A 52 -5.32 9.80 -22.63
N PRO A 53 -5.89 8.91 -21.79
CA PRO A 53 -5.20 7.76 -21.21
C PRO A 53 -5.09 6.61 -22.21
N VAL A 54 -4.31 6.81 -23.27
CA VAL A 54 -4.07 5.83 -24.34
C VAL A 54 -2.58 5.55 -24.49
N PHE A 55 -2.23 4.38 -25.01
CA PHE A 55 -0.83 4.08 -25.35
C PHE A 55 -0.41 4.73 -26.68
N ASN A 56 -1.26 4.61 -27.71
CA ASN A 56 -1.04 5.22 -29.03
C ASN A 56 -2.20 6.19 -29.35
N PRO A 57 -1.94 7.48 -29.59
CA PRO A 57 -2.97 8.43 -30.01
C PRO A 57 -3.77 7.91 -31.20
N GLY A 58 -5.09 8.12 -31.18
CA GLY A 58 -6.02 7.57 -32.18
C GLY A 58 -6.58 6.19 -31.84
N PHE A 59 -5.94 5.43 -30.94
CA PHE A 59 -6.43 4.11 -30.50
C PHE A 59 -6.80 4.13 -29.02
N ARG A 60 -8.08 3.90 -28.72
CA ARG A 60 -8.61 3.87 -27.34
C ARG A 60 -8.43 2.47 -26.74
N VAL A 61 -7.23 2.17 -26.26
CA VAL A 61 -6.89 0.91 -25.60
C VAL A 61 -6.21 1.20 -24.27
N GLN A 62 -6.72 0.58 -23.20
CA GLN A 62 -6.10 0.62 -21.88
C GLN A 62 -5.01 -0.44 -21.79
N GLY A 63 -3.74 -0.02 -21.66
CA GLY A 63 -2.61 -0.93 -21.50
C GLY A 63 -2.16 -1.16 -20.05
N TYR A 64 -2.58 -0.33 -19.10
CA TYR A 64 -2.27 -0.51 -17.68
C TYR A 64 -3.29 -1.42 -16.99
N THR A 65 -2.82 -2.29 -16.09
CA THR A 65 -3.63 -3.29 -15.37
C THR A 65 -4.10 -2.84 -13.99
N HIS A 66 -3.62 -1.68 -13.54
CA HIS A 66 -3.82 -1.15 -12.19
C HIS A 66 -4.41 0.29 -12.23
N PRO A 67 -5.69 0.47 -12.59
CA PRO A 67 -6.32 1.79 -12.73
C PRO A 67 -6.14 2.73 -11.53
N LEU A 68 -6.25 2.21 -10.30
CA LEU A 68 -6.09 3.02 -9.09
C LEU A 68 -4.66 3.59 -8.98
N TRP A 69 -3.67 2.74 -9.23
CA TRP A 69 -2.26 3.15 -9.25
C TRP A 69 -1.97 4.14 -10.38
N PHE A 70 -2.54 3.94 -11.58
CA PHE A 70 -2.43 4.89 -12.68
C PHE A 70 -2.93 6.28 -12.29
N LEU A 71 -4.10 6.38 -11.64
CA LEU A 71 -4.64 7.66 -11.18
C LEU A 71 -3.76 8.34 -10.14
N LEU A 72 -3.19 7.57 -9.20
CA LEU A 72 -2.27 8.08 -8.19
C LEU A 72 -1.01 8.65 -8.84
N LEU A 73 -0.41 7.93 -9.79
CA LEU A 73 0.76 8.38 -10.53
C LEU A 73 0.46 9.57 -11.44
N LEU A 74 -0.70 9.60 -12.08
CA LEU A 74 -1.15 10.74 -12.87
C LEU A 74 -1.23 11.98 -11.98
N ALA A 75 -1.86 11.89 -10.80
CA ALA A 75 -1.92 12.99 -9.85
C ALA A 75 -0.51 13.45 -9.42
N GLY A 76 0.38 12.52 -9.07
CA GLY A 76 1.76 12.83 -8.71
C GLY A 76 2.56 13.47 -9.84
N SER A 77 2.28 13.09 -11.09
CA SER A 77 2.99 13.60 -12.27
C SER A 77 2.73 15.09 -12.58
N TYR A 78 1.71 15.70 -11.97
CA TYR A 78 1.49 17.15 -12.05
C TYR A 78 2.46 17.95 -11.17
N VAL A 79 3.09 17.32 -10.17
CA VAL A 79 3.97 17.99 -9.20
C VAL A 79 5.44 17.66 -9.48
N MET A 80 5.74 16.47 -9.98
CA MET A 80 7.09 15.99 -10.24
C MET A 80 7.11 15.05 -11.46
N PRO A 81 8.29 14.76 -12.06
CA PRO A 81 8.37 13.81 -13.16
C PRO A 81 7.77 12.45 -12.79
N THR A 82 7.08 11.78 -13.74
CA THR A 82 6.34 10.53 -13.48
C THR A 82 7.20 9.43 -12.83
N TYR A 83 8.47 9.32 -13.23
CA TYR A 83 9.44 8.42 -12.61
C TYR A 83 9.66 8.75 -11.12
N ALA A 84 9.86 10.03 -10.79
CA ALA A 84 10.04 10.48 -9.42
C ALA A 84 8.76 10.28 -8.60
N ALA A 85 7.59 10.53 -9.20
CA ALA A 85 6.29 10.27 -8.58
C ALA A 85 6.14 8.79 -8.23
N ALA A 86 6.52 7.88 -9.14
CA ALA A 86 6.46 6.45 -8.90
C ALA A 86 7.32 5.99 -7.71
N VAL A 87 8.59 6.42 -7.66
CA VAL A 87 9.49 6.09 -6.55
C VAL A 87 9.03 6.73 -5.24
N ALA A 88 8.64 8.02 -5.27
CA ALA A 88 8.19 8.75 -4.10
C ALA A 88 6.89 8.17 -3.51
N CYS A 89 5.89 7.88 -4.37
CA CYS A 89 4.66 7.22 -3.95
C CYS A 89 4.95 5.84 -3.37
N GLY A 90 5.80 5.03 -4.02
CA GLY A 90 6.17 3.70 -3.54
C GLY A 90 6.83 3.72 -2.16
N LEU A 91 7.78 4.62 -1.96
CA LEU A 91 8.46 4.82 -0.68
C LEU A 91 7.49 5.29 0.40
N ALA A 92 6.69 6.32 0.11
CA ALA A 92 5.73 6.88 1.05
C ALA A 92 4.69 5.85 1.48
N LEU A 93 4.12 5.10 0.53
CA LEU A 93 3.14 4.06 0.81
C LEU A 93 3.75 2.90 1.61
N THR A 94 5.02 2.56 1.40
CA THR A 94 5.72 1.57 2.23
C THR A 94 5.83 2.02 3.68
N VAL A 95 6.22 3.28 3.91
CA VAL A 95 6.29 3.85 5.27
C VAL A 95 4.91 3.87 5.92
N VAL A 96 3.89 4.31 5.18
CA VAL A 96 2.49 4.31 5.66
C VAL A 96 2.01 2.89 5.94
N ALA A 97 2.38 1.89 5.15
CA ALA A 97 2.03 0.49 5.37
C ALA A 97 2.62 -0.04 6.69
N VAL A 98 3.90 0.22 6.96
CA VAL A 98 4.54 -0.15 8.24
C VAL A 98 3.88 0.57 9.41
N ALA A 99 3.58 1.86 9.27
CA ALA A 99 2.88 2.63 10.30
C ALA A 99 1.46 2.13 10.55
N ALA A 100 0.72 1.76 9.50
CA ALA A 100 -0.62 1.17 9.60
C ALA A 100 -0.59 -0.19 10.28
N LEU A 101 0.40 -1.04 9.96
CA LEU A 101 0.61 -2.31 10.63
C LEU A 101 0.90 -2.12 12.12
N ALA A 102 1.79 -1.18 12.46
CA ALA A 102 2.06 -0.82 13.85
C ALA A 102 0.81 -0.25 14.55
N TRP A 103 0.02 0.55 13.85
CA TRP A 103 -1.25 1.00 14.38
C TRP A 103 -2.12 -0.20 14.74
N PHE A 104 -2.45 -1.10 13.83
CA PHE A 104 -3.34 -2.22 14.15
C PHE A 104 -2.79 -3.17 15.22
N LEU A 105 -1.48 -3.46 15.19
CA LEU A 105 -0.85 -4.36 16.17
C LEU A 105 -0.78 -3.79 17.58
N ARG A 106 -0.93 -2.47 17.78
CA ARG A 106 -0.82 -1.83 19.10
C ARG A 106 -1.81 -2.36 20.15
N ALA A 107 -2.92 -2.95 19.69
CA ALA A 107 -3.99 -3.49 20.53
C ALA A 107 -3.72 -4.93 21.01
N TYR A 108 -2.72 -5.61 20.44
CA TYR A 108 -2.41 -7.01 20.74
C TYR A 108 -1.33 -7.15 21.83
N PRO A 109 -1.42 -8.17 22.71
CA PRO A 109 -0.32 -8.50 23.60
C PRO A 109 0.91 -8.94 22.78
N GLY A 110 2.10 -8.55 23.21
CA GLY A 110 3.33 -8.82 22.46
C GLY A 110 3.48 -8.02 21.16
N ARG A 111 2.74 -6.91 20.99
CA ARG A 111 2.75 -6.04 19.79
C ARG A 111 4.11 -5.77 19.16
N SER A 112 5.17 -5.56 19.95
CA SER A 112 6.53 -5.31 19.43
C SER A 112 7.11 -6.55 18.75
N VAL A 113 6.87 -7.74 19.30
CA VAL A 113 7.32 -9.02 18.75
C VAL A 113 6.58 -9.30 17.45
N TRP A 114 5.26 -9.13 17.43
CA TRP A 114 4.46 -9.32 16.21
C TRP A 114 4.84 -8.33 15.11
N LEU A 115 5.08 -7.06 15.46
CA LEU A 115 5.52 -6.06 14.50
C LEU A 115 6.90 -6.41 13.91
N LEU A 116 7.84 -6.81 14.76
CA LEU A 116 9.16 -7.26 14.31
C LEU A 116 9.08 -8.52 13.46
N ALA A 117 8.27 -9.51 13.86
CA ALA A 117 8.09 -10.76 13.11
C ALA A 117 7.50 -10.50 11.72
N ALA A 118 6.44 -9.69 11.64
CA ALA A 118 5.84 -9.31 10.36
C ALA A 118 6.82 -8.50 9.49
N PHE A 119 7.58 -7.58 10.10
CA PHE A 119 8.62 -6.83 9.40
C PHE A 119 9.68 -7.75 8.81
N LEU A 120 10.23 -8.67 9.62
CA LEU A 120 11.24 -9.62 9.15
C LEU A 120 10.69 -10.56 8.08
N ALA A 121 9.44 -11.02 8.22
CA ALA A 121 8.81 -11.88 7.22
C ALA A 121 8.69 -11.19 5.85
N LEU A 122 8.36 -9.89 5.82
CA LEU A 122 8.21 -9.13 4.59
C LEU A 122 9.56 -8.64 4.03
N PHE A 123 10.38 -8.01 4.85
CA PHE A 123 11.62 -7.35 4.41
C PHE A 123 12.82 -8.29 4.27
N SER A 124 12.71 -9.56 4.68
CA SER A 124 13.67 -10.60 4.29
C SER A 124 13.50 -11.06 2.83
N SER A 125 12.31 -10.86 2.24
CA SER A 125 12.06 -11.17 0.85
C SER A 125 12.61 -10.06 -0.04
N ARG A 126 13.66 -10.39 -0.81
CA ARG A 126 14.25 -9.48 -1.78
C ARG A 126 13.22 -8.93 -2.77
N THR A 127 12.35 -9.79 -3.29
CA THR A 127 11.30 -9.42 -4.23
C THR A 127 10.33 -8.42 -3.62
N PHE A 128 9.92 -8.61 -2.36
CA PHE A 128 9.02 -7.68 -1.69
C PHE A 128 9.62 -6.28 -1.59
N VAL A 129 10.91 -6.19 -1.22
CA VAL A 129 11.62 -4.91 -1.05
C VAL A 129 11.82 -4.20 -2.39
N GLU A 130 12.33 -4.92 -3.40
CA GLU A 130 12.60 -4.34 -4.72
C GLU A 130 11.32 -3.84 -5.39
N TYR A 131 10.19 -4.56 -5.25
CA TYR A 131 8.96 -4.17 -5.91
C TYR A 131 8.23 -2.99 -5.29
N GLN A 132 8.62 -2.50 -4.10
CA GLN A 132 7.98 -1.34 -3.47
C GLN A 132 8.13 -0.04 -4.28
N THR A 133 9.27 0.12 -4.97
CA THR A 133 9.58 1.31 -5.79
C THR A 133 9.62 1.03 -7.29
N SER A 134 9.32 -0.21 -7.70
CA SER A 134 9.37 -0.68 -9.11
C SER A 134 8.57 0.17 -10.11
N GLY A 135 7.73 1.08 -9.64
CA GLY A 135 6.79 1.86 -10.44
C GLY A 135 5.48 1.15 -10.73
N LEU A 136 5.31 -0.05 -10.17
CA LEU A 136 4.06 -0.80 -10.13
C LEU A 136 3.33 -0.60 -8.81
N GLU A 137 2.14 -1.17 -8.71
CA GLU A 137 1.14 -0.95 -7.67
C GLU A 137 1.42 -1.66 -6.32
N THR A 138 2.51 -2.43 -6.23
CA THR A 138 2.83 -3.33 -5.11
C THR A 138 2.75 -2.68 -3.73
N SER A 139 3.27 -1.45 -3.60
CA SER A 139 3.28 -0.69 -2.34
C SER A 139 1.88 -0.27 -1.91
N LEU A 140 1.04 0.13 -2.87
CA LEU A 140 -0.36 0.43 -2.63
C LEU A 140 -1.14 -0.85 -2.26
N THR A 141 -0.85 -1.98 -2.92
CA THR A 141 -1.43 -3.27 -2.56
C THR A 141 -1.11 -3.65 -1.13
N ALA A 142 0.16 -3.56 -0.73
CA ALA A 142 0.59 -3.89 0.63
C ALA A 142 -0.18 -3.06 1.66
N LEU A 143 -0.32 -1.75 1.43
CA LEU A 143 -1.11 -0.88 2.29
C LEU A 143 -2.59 -1.29 2.34
N LEU A 144 -3.24 -1.49 1.19
CA LEU A 144 -4.65 -1.83 1.12
C LEU A 144 -4.98 -3.17 1.80
N VAL A 145 -4.12 -4.17 1.64
CA VAL A 145 -4.25 -5.47 2.32
C VAL A 145 -4.12 -5.29 3.85
N ILE A 146 -3.13 -4.52 4.32
CA ILE A 146 -2.97 -4.23 5.74
C ILE A 146 -4.18 -3.47 6.30
N LEU A 147 -4.72 -2.50 5.55
CA LEU A 147 -5.92 -1.77 5.95
C LEU A 147 -7.14 -2.68 6.03
N LEU A 148 -7.35 -3.58 5.05
CA LEU A 148 -8.47 -4.52 5.06
C LEU A 148 -8.41 -5.46 6.26
N PHE A 149 -7.37 -6.27 6.36
CA PHE A 149 -7.27 -7.29 7.41
C PHE A 149 -7.03 -6.69 8.79
N GLY A 150 -6.18 -5.66 8.89
CA GLY A 150 -5.91 -4.97 10.14
C GLY A 150 -7.15 -4.30 10.71
N TRP A 151 -7.98 -3.71 9.85
CA TRP A 151 -9.23 -3.09 10.31
C TRP A 151 -10.25 -4.13 10.77
N VAL A 152 -10.48 -5.19 9.98
CA VAL A 152 -11.39 -6.29 10.35
C VAL A 152 -10.95 -6.91 11.68
N ALA A 153 -9.69 -7.31 11.80
CA ALA A 153 -9.16 -7.91 13.02
C ALA A 153 -9.24 -6.95 14.23
N SER A 154 -9.04 -5.64 14.03
CA SER A 154 -9.18 -4.66 15.10
C SER A 154 -10.62 -4.49 15.59
N ARG A 155 -11.62 -4.74 14.72
CA ARG A 155 -13.04 -4.70 15.07
C ARG A 155 -13.44 -5.94 15.83
N GLU A 156 -13.02 -7.11 15.36
CA GLU A 156 -13.23 -8.40 16.03
C GLU A 156 -12.63 -8.39 17.45
N LEU A 157 -11.38 -7.91 17.59
CA LEU A 157 -10.72 -7.80 18.89
C LEU A 157 -11.47 -6.85 19.84
N ALA A 158 -12.12 -5.82 19.30
CA ALA A 158 -12.90 -4.86 20.07
C ALA A 158 -14.35 -5.28 20.29
N ASP A 159 -14.74 -6.48 19.84
CA ASP A 159 -16.13 -6.99 19.82
C ASP A 159 -17.11 -5.99 19.18
N ARG A 160 -16.67 -5.38 18.07
CA ARG A 160 -17.45 -4.40 17.31
C ARG A 160 -17.85 -4.97 15.96
N PRO A 161 -19.06 -4.64 15.46
CA PRO A 161 -19.45 -5.05 14.12
C PRO A 161 -18.50 -4.45 13.08
N VAL A 162 -18.17 -5.27 12.08
CA VAL A 162 -17.40 -4.87 10.91
C VAL A 162 -18.37 -4.23 9.91
N PRO A 163 -18.17 -2.96 9.52
CA PRO A 163 -19.10 -2.30 8.61
C PRO A 163 -18.88 -2.79 7.17
N VAL A 164 -19.88 -3.53 6.65
CA VAL A 164 -19.87 -4.14 5.31
C VAL A 164 -19.51 -3.13 4.21
N VAL A 165 -20.05 -1.91 4.29
CA VAL A 165 -19.78 -0.85 3.30
C VAL A 165 -18.29 -0.50 3.24
N GLY A 166 -17.61 -0.39 4.39
CA GLY A 166 -16.18 -0.07 4.40
C GLY A 166 -15.31 -1.22 3.86
N VAL A 167 -15.68 -2.46 4.18
CA VAL A 167 -15.03 -3.64 3.61
C VAL A 167 -15.21 -3.68 2.09
N ALA A 168 -16.43 -3.46 1.60
CA ALA A 168 -16.74 -3.40 0.17
C ALA A 168 -15.92 -2.31 -0.54
N TRP A 169 -15.75 -1.13 0.09
CA TRP A 169 -14.90 -0.07 -0.45
C TRP A 169 -13.43 -0.49 -0.56
N LEU A 170 -12.85 -1.05 0.51
CA LEU A 170 -11.45 -1.52 0.48
C LEU A 170 -11.25 -2.63 -0.55
N CYS A 171 -12.23 -3.53 -0.68
CA CYS A 171 -12.25 -4.56 -1.71
C CYS A 171 -12.32 -3.99 -3.13
N ALA A 172 -13.18 -3.00 -3.35
CA ALA A 172 -13.24 -2.31 -4.64
C ALA A 172 -11.91 -1.62 -4.98
N MET A 173 -11.27 -0.99 -3.99
CA MET A 173 -9.93 -0.38 -4.17
C MET A 173 -8.86 -1.44 -4.50
N LEU A 174 -8.87 -2.60 -3.84
CA LEU A 174 -7.96 -3.70 -4.16
C LEU A 174 -8.15 -4.20 -5.59
N VAL A 175 -9.39 -4.42 -6.01
CA VAL A 175 -9.73 -4.90 -7.37
C VAL A 175 -9.38 -3.85 -8.43
N LEU A 176 -9.61 -2.56 -8.15
CA LEU A 176 -9.17 -1.45 -9.02
C LEU A 176 -7.66 -1.26 -9.02
N ASN A 177 -6.96 -1.70 -7.98
CA ASN A 177 -5.50 -1.72 -7.96
C ASN A 177 -4.97 -2.90 -8.77
N ARG A 178 -5.59 -4.08 -8.65
CA ARG A 178 -5.34 -5.23 -9.51
C ARG A 178 -6.50 -6.23 -9.37
N PRO A 179 -7.11 -6.71 -10.47
CA PRO A 179 -8.24 -7.64 -10.41
C PRO A 179 -7.94 -8.93 -9.65
N ASP A 180 -6.70 -9.44 -9.72
CA ASP A 180 -6.27 -10.67 -9.05
C ASP A 180 -6.42 -10.63 -7.53
N TYR A 181 -6.42 -9.43 -6.92
CA TYR A 181 -6.53 -9.24 -5.47
C TYR A 181 -7.95 -9.44 -4.93
N VAL A 182 -8.93 -9.75 -5.79
CA VAL A 182 -10.26 -10.22 -5.36
C VAL A 182 -10.19 -11.41 -4.41
N ILE A 183 -9.13 -12.22 -4.50
CA ILE A 183 -8.92 -13.38 -3.61
C ILE A 183 -8.86 -12.98 -2.12
N PHE A 184 -8.39 -11.78 -1.81
CA PHE A 184 -8.33 -11.28 -0.43
C PHE A 184 -9.69 -10.88 0.13
N CYS A 185 -10.68 -10.66 -0.74
CA CYS A 185 -12.03 -10.24 -0.34
C CYS A 185 -12.91 -11.42 0.11
N GLY A 186 -12.66 -12.62 -0.42
CA GLY A 186 -13.45 -13.82 -0.10
C GLY A 186 -13.50 -14.15 1.39
N PRO A 187 -12.36 -14.28 2.09
CA PRO A 187 -12.33 -14.61 3.52
C PRO A 187 -13.07 -13.59 4.39
N VAL A 188 -12.93 -12.30 4.08
CA VAL A 188 -13.59 -11.22 4.83
C VAL A 188 -15.09 -11.24 4.57
N ALA A 189 -15.53 -11.46 3.32
CA ALA A 189 -16.94 -11.54 2.99
C ALA A 189 -17.64 -12.73 3.66
N ALA A 190 -16.96 -13.88 3.79
CA ALA A 190 -17.48 -15.06 4.47
C ALA A 190 -17.64 -14.86 5.99
N GLY A 191 -16.85 -13.98 6.62
CA GLY A 191 -16.97 -13.64 8.04
C GLY A 191 -18.06 -12.61 8.35
N LEU A 192 -18.69 -12.02 7.34
CA LEU A 192 -19.73 -10.99 7.49
C LEU A 192 -21.17 -11.54 7.44
N THR A 193 -21.34 -12.82 7.10
CA THR A 193 -22.64 -13.53 7.06
C THR A 193 -22.89 -14.30 8.33
#